data_AF-A0A1T3CY13-F1
#
_entry.id   AF-A0A1T3CY13-F1
#
_cell.length_a   1.000
_cell.length_b   1.000
_cell.length_c   1.000
_cell.angle_alpha   90.00
_cell.angle_beta   90.00
_cell.angle_gamma   90.00
#
_symmetry.space_group_name_H-M   'P 1'
#
loop_
_entity.id
_entity.type
_entity.pdbx_description
1 polymer ?
#
loop_
_entity_poly.entity_id
_entity_poly.type
_entity_poly.pdbx_seq_one_letter_code
_entity_poly.pdbx_strand_id
1 'polypeptide(L)'
;MPATIYVPSSRPDTPSNAPGHILTQSSSTATNAFKSDSTLRTVDALVRQRAISYPEDHIVSYPRSGIDFIDYNLRELDVFAWRAANRYAQYVPARKSSQEKPRVVALLGLSNFEYLITLLALTKLGHTVLLVSTRITVEAVESLINATSAATIIADKRHSNTAKAVQGLVPSLQLLDIVDRAVFEYSIEAHGDTQLDTQLDAEIETQNIAFIIHSSGKPSTEPYFD
;
A
#
# COMPACT_ATOMS: atom_id res chain seq x y z
N MET A 1 11.57 -6.30 14.79
CA MET A 1 11.35 -7.55 14.03
C MET A 1 10.62 -7.19 12.75
N PRO A 2 11.05 -7.67 11.57
CA PRO A 2 10.34 -7.45 10.32
C PRO A 2 8.98 -8.20 10.32
N ALA A 3 8.03 -7.72 9.52
CA ALA A 3 6.71 -8.35 9.36
C ALA A 3 6.82 -9.71 8.67
N THR A 4 5.97 -10.67 9.05
CA THR A 4 5.86 -11.98 8.39
C THR A 4 4.69 -11.94 7.40
N ILE A 5 4.96 -12.21 6.13
CA ILE A 5 3.94 -12.31 5.07
C ILE A 5 3.55 -13.78 4.91
N TYR A 6 2.26 -14.08 4.99
CA TYR A 6 1.74 -15.42 4.66
C TYR A 6 1.51 -15.54 3.15
N VAL A 7 2.05 -16.60 2.54
CA VAL A 7 1.80 -16.93 1.13
C VAL A 7 1.07 -18.27 1.09
N PRO A 8 -0.19 -18.33 0.61
CA PRO A 8 -0.88 -19.60 0.44
C PRO A 8 -0.22 -20.39 -0.71
N SER A 9 0.07 -21.67 -0.49
CA SER A 9 0.46 -22.59 -1.55
C SER A 9 -0.68 -22.74 -2.56
N SER A 10 -0.38 -22.66 -3.86
CA SER A 10 -1.33 -22.89 -4.95
C SER A 10 -2.08 -24.22 -4.73
N ARG A 11 -3.39 -24.16 -4.48
CA ARG A 11 -4.21 -25.38 -4.28
C ARG A 11 -4.52 -26.00 -5.66
N PRO A 12 -4.35 -27.32 -5.84
CA PRO A 12 -4.74 -27.97 -7.08
C PRO A 12 -6.27 -28.08 -7.18
N ASP A 13 -6.81 -27.78 -8.36
CA ASP A 13 -8.21 -27.96 -8.71
C ASP A 13 -8.63 -29.42 -8.54
N THR A 14 -9.71 -29.67 -7.80
CA THR A 14 -10.26 -31.01 -7.60
C THR A 14 -11.33 -31.28 -8.66
N PRO A 15 -11.25 -32.36 -9.46
CA PRO A 15 -12.32 -32.71 -10.38
C PRO A 15 -13.46 -33.42 -9.61
N SER A 16 -14.67 -32.88 -9.72
CA SER A 16 -15.91 -33.44 -9.18
C SER A 16 -16.49 -34.50 -10.11
N ASN A 17 -16.84 -35.68 -9.58
CA ASN A 17 -17.71 -36.63 -10.27
C ASN A 17 -18.42 -37.57 -9.26
N ALA A 18 -19.70 -37.31 -8.97
CA ALA A 18 -20.77 -38.31 -8.75
C ALA A 18 -22.12 -37.64 -8.40
N PRO A 19 -23.29 -38.25 -8.74
CA PRO A 19 -24.58 -37.56 -8.82
C PRO A 19 -25.54 -37.81 -7.65
N GLY A 20 -26.43 -36.83 -7.41
CA GLY A 20 -27.77 -37.02 -6.82
C GLY A 20 -28.02 -36.36 -5.45
N HIS A 21 -28.78 -35.27 -5.42
CA HIS A 21 -30.19 -35.24 -4.97
C HIS A 21 -30.71 -33.78 -4.97
N ILE A 22 -31.92 -33.59 -5.50
CA ILE A 22 -32.61 -32.30 -5.56
C ILE A 22 -33.16 -31.96 -4.18
N LEU A 23 -32.82 -30.79 -3.65
CA LEU A 23 -33.63 -30.03 -2.70
C LEU A 23 -33.48 -28.54 -3.00
N THR A 24 -34.61 -27.92 -3.28
CA THR A 24 -34.82 -26.52 -3.62
C THR A 24 -34.50 -25.63 -2.43
N GLN A 25 -33.48 -24.77 -2.54
CA GLN A 25 -33.37 -23.55 -1.74
C GLN A 25 -33.11 -22.38 -2.67
N SER A 26 -34.13 -21.53 -2.78
CA SER A 26 -34.05 -20.21 -3.39
C SER A 26 -33.15 -19.35 -2.53
N SER A 27 -31.89 -19.20 -2.95
CA SER A 27 -30.93 -18.28 -2.38
C SER A 27 -30.43 -17.40 -3.51
N SER A 28 -30.71 -16.11 -3.43
CA SER A 28 -30.27 -15.06 -4.34
C SER A 28 -28.75 -15.09 -4.49
N THR A 29 -28.26 -15.67 -5.58
CA THR A 29 -26.83 -15.75 -5.89
C THR A 29 -26.34 -14.39 -6.38
N ALA A 30 -25.77 -13.59 -5.47
CA ALA A 30 -24.83 -12.56 -5.87
C ALA A 30 -23.64 -13.28 -6.50
N THR A 31 -23.55 -13.20 -7.82
CA THR A 31 -22.52 -13.84 -8.62
C THR A 31 -21.22 -13.07 -8.39
N ASN A 32 -20.46 -13.46 -7.37
CA ASN A 32 -19.07 -13.01 -7.21
C ASN A 32 -18.27 -13.61 -8.37
N ALA A 33 -18.22 -12.90 -9.48
CA ALA A 33 -17.37 -13.26 -10.61
C ALA A 33 -15.92 -13.17 -10.14
N PHE A 34 -15.30 -14.33 -9.89
CA PHE A 34 -13.86 -14.43 -9.67
C PHE A 34 -13.15 -13.84 -10.89
N LYS A 35 -12.60 -12.63 -10.75
CA LYS A 35 -11.68 -12.08 -11.75
C LYS A 35 -10.36 -12.83 -11.58
N SER A 36 -9.87 -13.42 -12.67
CA SER A 36 -8.52 -14.01 -12.68
C SER A 36 -7.50 -12.94 -12.31
N ASP A 37 -6.53 -13.27 -11.44
CA ASP A 37 -5.42 -12.37 -11.06
C ASP A 37 -4.71 -11.77 -12.29
N SER A 38 -4.68 -12.50 -13.42
CA SER A 38 -4.11 -12.03 -14.70
C SER A 38 -4.79 -10.78 -15.29
N THR A 39 -6.00 -10.46 -14.86
CA THR A 39 -6.76 -9.29 -15.31
C THR A 39 -6.57 -8.08 -14.39
N LEU A 40 -5.91 -8.25 -13.25
CA LEU A 40 -5.68 -7.20 -12.27
C LEU A 40 -4.43 -6.42 -12.67
N ARG A 41 -4.60 -5.11 -12.91
CA ARG A 41 -3.57 -4.26 -13.51
C ARG A 41 -2.83 -3.36 -12.53
N THR A 42 -3.34 -3.22 -11.31
CA THR A 42 -2.77 -2.35 -10.27
C THR A 42 -2.64 -3.10 -8.93
N VAL A 43 -1.75 -2.61 -8.07
CA VAL A 43 -1.58 -3.16 -6.71
C VAL A 43 -2.88 -3.06 -5.92
N ASP A 44 -3.57 -1.93 -6.00
CA ASP A 44 -4.86 -1.74 -5.33
C ASP A 44 -5.93 -2.72 -5.84
N ALA A 45 -6.06 -2.89 -7.17
CA ALA A 45 -7.00 -3.85 -7.73
C ALA A 45 -6.74 -5.28 -7.25
N LEU A 46 -5.46 -5.66 -7.11
CA LEU A 46 -5.08 -6.96 -6.54
C LEU A 46 -5.51 -7.10 -5.08
N VAL A 47 -5.21 -6.11 -4.24
CA VAL A 47 -5.54 -6.14 -2.80
C VAL A 47 -7.06 -6.18 -2.61
N ARG A 48 -7.82 -5.33 -3.31
CA ARG A 48 -9.29 -5.33 -3.25
C ARG A 48 -9.90 -6.64 -3.72
N GLN A 49 -9.45 -7.18 -4.87
CA GLN A 49 -9.97 -8.44 -5.38
C GLN A 49 -9.73 -9.59 -4.40
N ARG A 50 -8.57 -9.62 -3.73
CA ARG A 50 -8.28 -10.62 -2.70
C ARG A 50 -9.10 -10.41 -1.44
N ALA A 51 -9.31 -9.17 -1.00
CA ALA A 51 -10.19 -8.86 0.13
C ALA A 51 -11.65 -9.28 -0.13
N ILE A 52 -12.14 -9.15 -1.36
CA ILE A 52 -13.48 -9.61 -1.76
C ILE A 52 -13.55 -11.14 -1.81
N SER A 53 -12.52 -11.79 -2.36
CA SER A 53 -12.52 -13.23 -2.61
C SER A 53 -12.23 -14.05 -1.35
N TYR A 54 -11.38 -13.52 -0.46
CA TYR A 54 -10.85 -14.20 0.72
C TYR A 54 -10.82 -13.26 1.94
N PRO A 55 -11.96 -12.68 2.36
CA PRO A 55 -11.99 -11.60 3.34
C PRO A 55 -11.39 -11.96 4.71
N GLU A 56 -11.56 -13.21 5.15
CA GLU A 56 -11.11 -13.68 6.47
C GLU A 56 -9.71 -14.31 6.44
N ASP A 57 -9.09 -14.45 5.25
CA ASP A 57 -7.78 -15.07 5.15
C ASP A 57 -6.73 -14.17 5.80
N HIS A 58 -5.95 -14.78 6.68
CA HIS A 58 -4.80 -14.15 7.32
C HIS A 58 -3.75 -13.76 6.27
N ILE A 59 -3.22 -12.54 6.38
CA ILE A 59 -2.21 -12.03 5.43
C ILE A 59 -0.94 -11.54 6.11
N VAL A 60 -1.05 -10.89 7.26
CA VAL A 60 0.09 -10.29 7.95
C VAL A 60 -0.10 -10.28 9.47
N SER A 61 1.01 -10.43 10.19
CA SER A 61 1.05 -10.29 11.65
C SER A 61 2.05 -9.22 12.07
N TYR A 62 1.65 -8.35 12.99
CA TYR A 62 2.53 -7.33 13.55
C TYR A 62 2.61 -7.44 15.08
N PRO A 63 3.78 -7.15 15.69
CA PRO A 63 3.93 -7.23 17.13
C PRO A 63 3.10 -6.16 17.83
N ARG A 64 2.39 -6.56 18.90
CA ARG A 64 1.68 -5.67 19.82
C ARG A 64 2.55 -5.34 21.03
N SER A 65 3.11 -6.36 21.68
CA SER A 65 3.96 -6.25 22.86
C SER A 65 4.73 -7.54 23.07
N GLY A 66 6.03 -7.47 23.33
CA GLY A 66 6.84 -8.67 23.59
C GLY A 66 6.76 -9.70 22.45
N ILE A 67 6.16 -10.85 22.73
CA ILE A 67 5.93 -11.95 21.79
C ILE A 67 4.49 -11.99 21.25
N ASP A 68 3.62 -11.07 21.68
CA ASP A 68 2.23 -11.01 21.24
C ASP A 68 2.14 -10.33 19.88
N PHE A 69 1.41 -10.96 18.97
CA PHE A 69 1.13 -10.45 17.63
C PHE A 69 -0.36 -10.15 17.48
N ILE A 70 -0.67 -9.19 16.61
CA ILE A 70 -2.00 -8.99 16.06
C ILE A 70 -1.96 -9.49 14.63
N ASP A 71 -2.86 -10.42 14.33
CA ASP A 71 -3.09 -10.94 13.00
C ASP A 71 -4.13 -10.09 12.30
N TYR A 72 -3.87 -9.75 11.04
CA TYR A 72 -4.79 -9.01 10.19
C TYR A 72 -5.18 -9.88 9.00
N ASN A 73 -6.47 -9.82 8.64
CA ASN A 73 -6.99 -10.46 7.44
C ASN A 73 -7.00 -9.50 6.23
N LEU A 74 -7.29 -10.05 5.05
CA LEU A 74 -7.33 -9.28 3.80
C LEU A 74 -8.41 -8.18 3.82
N ARG A 75 -9.58 -8.44 4.43
CA ARG A 75 -10.65 -7.43 4.55
C ARG A 75 -10.19 -6.22 5.37
N GLU A 76 -9.55 -6.48 6.51
CA GLU A 76 -9.00 -5.44 7.39
C GLU A 76 -7.94 -4.62 6.66
N LEU A 77 -7.01 -5.31 5.98
CA LEU A 77 -5.95 -4.63 5.24
C LEU A 77 -6.51 -3.66 4.20
N ASP A 78 -7.53 -4.08 3.44
CA ASP A 78 -8.17 -3.26 2.42
C ASP A 78 -8.97 -2.07 3.00
N VAL A 79 -9.82 -2.33 4.00
CA VAL A 79 -10.65 -1.29 4.64
C VAL A 79 -9.78 -0.27 5.38
N PHE A 80 -8.74 -0.72 6.06
CA PHE A 80 -7.85 0.17 6.80
C PHE A 80 -7.02 1.04 5.85
N ALA A 81 -6.52 0.47 4.74
CA ALA A 81 -5.88 1.24 3.69
C ALA A 81 -6.81 2.29 3.07
N TRP A 82 -8.08 1.96 2.84
CA TRP A 82 -9.09 2.90 2.35
C TRP A 82 -9.38 4.04 3.35
N ARG A 83 -9.52 3.73 4.64
CA ARG A 83 -9.70 4.76 5.69
C ARG A 83 -8.51 5.71 5.78
N ALA A 84 -7.28 5.17 5.73
CA ALA A 84 -6.07 5.97 5.69
C ALA A 84 -5.97 6.80 4.39
N ALA A 85 -6.34 6.24 3.23
CA ALA A 85 -6.38 6.96 1.96
C ALA A 85 -7.30 8.18 2.02
N ASN A 86 -8.51 8.02 2.57
CA ASN A 86 -9.43 9.14 2.76
C ASN A 86 -8.87 10.24 3.66
N ARG A 87 -8.05 9.87 4.66
CA ARG A 87 -7.36 10.87 5.50
C ARG A 87 -6.29 11.62 4.70
N TYR A 88 -5.51 10.92 3.89
CA TYR A 88 -4.46 11.52 3.07
C TYR A 88 -4.99 12.32 1.87
N ALA A 89 -6.17 11.98 1.34
CA ALA A 89 -6.79 12.65 0.20
C ALA A 89 -6.97 14.18 0.38
N GLN A 90 -6.98 14.67 1.61
CA GLN A 90 -7.02 16.09 1.95
C GLN A 90 -5.76 16.85 1.53
N TYR A 91 -4.63 16.15 1.43
CA TYR A 91 -3.30 16.72 1.13
C TYR A 91 -2.74 16.14 -0.18
N VAL A 92 -2.97 14.84 -0.40
CA VAL A 92 -2.55 14.07 -1.56
C VAL A 92 -3.81 13.49 -2.22
N PRO A 93 -4.56 14.29 -3.00
CA PRO A 93 -5.87 13.89 -3.52
C PRO A 93 -5.76 12.74 -4.51
N ALA A 94 -6.73 11.82 -4.48
CA ALA A 94 -6.85 10.77 -5.48
C ALA A 94 -6.87 11.37 -6.89
N ARG A 95 -6.22 10.70 -7.84
CA ARG A 95 -6.21 11.13 -9.24
C ARG A 95 -7.61 11.10 -9.83
N LYS A 96 -7.96 12.13 -10.60
CA LYS A 96 -9.28 12.28 -11.20
C LYS A 96 -9.38 11.68 -12.60
N SER A 97 -8.24 11.41 -13.23
CA SER A 97 -8.19 10.78 -14.55
C SER A 97 -6.83 10.15 -14.81
N SER A 98 -6.79 9.24 -15.78
CA SER A 98 -5.53 8.64 -16.24
C SER A 98 -4.57 9.62 -16.93
N GLN A 99 -5.04 10.84 -17.27
CA GLN A 99 -4.19 11.89 -17.86
C GLN A 99 -3.36 12.66 -16.82
N GLU A 100 -3.80 12.69 -15.57
CA GLU A 100 -2.97 13.20 -14.48
C GLU A 100 -1.86 12.20 -14.22
N LYS A 101 -0.60 12.64 -14.11
CA LYS A 101 0.49 11.73 -13.75
C LYS A 101 0.42 11.36 -12.25
N PRO A 102 0.80 10.13 -11.85
CA PRO A 102 1.06 9.81 -10.44
C PRO A 102 2.00 10.84 -9.82
N ARG A 103 1.64 11.35 -8.63
CA ARG A 103 2.57 12.09 -7.79
C ARG A 103 3.51 11.09 -7.13
N VAL A 104 4.77 11.48 -6.93
CA VAL A 104 5.70 10.70 -6.10
C VAL A 104 5.58 11.19 -4.66
N VAL A 105 5.27 10.25 -3.77
CA VAL A 105 5.16 10.47 -2.32
C VAL A 105 6.24 9.64 -1.63
N ALA A 106 7.16 10.31 -0.94
CA ALA A 106 8.18 9.65 -0.14
C ALA A 106 7.59 9.12 1.16
N LEU A 107 7.91 7.87 1.51
CA LEU A 107 7.45 7.23 2.74
C LEU A 107 8.66 6.85 3.59
N LEU A 108 8.83 7.53 4.72
CA LEU A 108 9.96 7.38 5.64
C LEU A 108 9.49 6.86 7.01
N GLY A 109 9.82 5.62 7.32
CA GLY A 109 9.46 5.06 8.62
C GLY A 109 9.91 3.63 8.79
N LEU A 110 9.74 3.11 10.01
CA LEU A 110 9.89 1.67 10.24
C LEU A 110 8.75 0.94 9.56
N SER A 111 9.01 -0.23 9.00
CA SER A 111 8.00 -1.09 8.39
C SER A 111 7.09 -1.75 9.44
N ASN A 112 6.34 -0.94 10.19
CA ASN A 112 5.27 -1.34 11.09
C ASN A 112 3.92 -1.42 10.34
N PHE A 113 2.82 -1.66 11.05
CA PHE A 113 1.51 -1.82 10.41
C PHE A 113 1.02 -0.52 9.78
N GLU A 114 1.20 0.60 10.49
CA GLU A 114 0.84 1.94 10.04
C GLU A 114 1.57 2.31 8.74
N TYR A 115 2.83 1.91 8.60
CA TYR A 115 3.62 2.06 7.38
C TYR A 115 3.03 1.23 6.23
N LEU A 116 2.67 -0.03 6.46
CA LEU A 116 2.04 -0.88 5.45
C LEU A 116 0.68 -0.31 5.01
N ILE A 117 -0.16 0.12 5.96
CA ILE A 117 -1.45 0.75 5.66
C ILE A 117 -1.26 2.05 4.88
N THR A 118 -0.26 2.86 5.20
CA THR A 118 0.07 4.09 4.46
C THR A 118 0.54 3.79 3.04
N LEU A 119 1.40 2.78 2.86
CA LEU A 119 1.84 2.31 1.54
C LEU A 119 0.64 1.93 0.66
N LEU A 120 -0.28 1.11 1.19
CA LEU A 120 -1.47 0.69 0.46
C LEU A 120 -2.45 1.85 0.22
N ALA A 121 -2.61 2.76 1.19
CA ALA A 121 -3.40 3.96 1.03
C ALA A 121 -2.92 4.85 -0.13
N LEU A 122 -1.62 5.01 -0.29
CA LEU A 122 -1.05 5.77 -1.41
C LEU A 122 -1.27 5.07 -2.76
N THR A 123 -1.21 3.74 -2.80
CA THR A 123 -1.58 2.99 -4.02
C THR A 123 -3.05 3.14 -4.37
N LYS A 124 -3.94 3.18 -3.37
CA LYS A 124 -5.39 3.45 -3.54
C LYS A 124 -5.67 4.83 -4.13
N LEU A 125 -4.86 5.83 -3.80
CA LEU A 125 -4.97 7.18 -4.34
C LEU A 125 -4.41 7.30 -5.78
N GLY A 126 -3.80 6.23 -6.30
CA GLY A 126 -3.22 6.20 -7.65
C GLY A 126 -1.85 6.87 -7.75
N HIS A 127 -1.07 6.87 -6.66
CA HIS A 127 0.23 7.54 -6.59
C HIS A 127 1.41 6.59 -6.47
N THR A 128 2.58 7.09 -6.86
CA THR A 128 3.85 6.38 -6.76
C THR A 128 4.43 6.57 -5.37
N VAL A 129 4.87 5.49 -4.73
CA VAL A 129 5.50 5.56 -3.41
C VAL A 129 7.00 5.38 -3.53
N LEU A 130 7.76 6.39 -3.10
CA LEU A 130 9.20 6.28 -2.90
C LEU A 130 9.48 5.72 -1.51
N LEU A 131 10.01 4.51 -1.43
CA LEU A 131 10.33 3.86 -0.16
C LEU A 131 11.69 4.35 0.35
N VAL A 132 11.67 5.19 1.38
CA VAL A 132 12.88 5.80 1.95
C VAL A 132 13.40 4.97 3.12
N SER A 133 14.68 4.60 3.08
CA SER A 133 15.31 3.85 4.17
C SER A 133 15.48 4.75 5.39
N THR A 134 15.25 4.23 6.58
CA THR A 134 15.50 4.96 7.83
C THR A 134 16.99 5.08 8.18
N ARG A 135 17.88 4.46 7.38
CA ARG A 135 19.31 4.34 7.66
C ARG A 135 20.19 5.23 6.78
N ILE A 136 19.61 6.04 5.89
CA ILE A 136 20.37 6.95 5.01
C ILE A 136 20.41 8.37 5.59
N THR A 137 21.40 9.15 5.17
CA THR A 137 21.60 10.52 5.69
C THR A 137 20.52 11.48 5.17
N VAL A 138 20.39 12.64 5.81
CA VAL A 138 19.43 13.69 5.40
C VAL A 138 19.69 14.12 3.95
N GLU A 139 20.96 14.30 3.57
CA GLU A 139 21.39 14.69 2.23
C GLU A 139 21.09 13.60 1.19
N ALA A 140 21.20 12.33 1.58
CA ALA A 140 20.80 11.22 0.73
C ALA A 140 19.27 11.20 0.50
N VAL A 141 18.47 11.48 1.53
CA VAL A 141 17.01 11.61 1.39
C VAL A 141 16.68 12.81 0.48
N GLU A 142 17.31 13.96 0.69
CA GLU A 142 17.14 15.15 -0.14
C GLU A 142 17.45 14.86 -1.63
N SER A 143 18.58 14.21 -1.89
CA SER A 143 18.98 13.78 -3.23
C SER A 143 17.93 12.87 -3.88
N LEU A 144 17.38 11.90 -3.14
CA LEU A 144 16.30 11.04 -3.63
C LEU A 144 15.00 11.82 -3.92
N ILE A 145 14.64 12.77 -3.05
CA ILE A 145 13.46 13.61 -3.25
C ILE A 145 13.60 14.44 -4.54
N ASN A 146 14.75 15.08 -4.73
CA ASN A 146 15.03 15.88 -5.92
C ASN A 146 15.06 15.01 -7.18
N ALA A 147 15.76 13.86 -7.14
CA ALA A 147 15.87 12.95 -8.29
C ALA A 147 14.54 12.34 -8.74
N THR A 148 13.59 12.17 -7.81
CA THR A 148 12.27 11.60 -8.09
C THR A 148 11.16 12.65 -8.20
N SER A 149 11.48 13.92 -7.99
CA SER A 149 10.50 15.02 -7.91
C SER A 149 9.38 14.74 -6.89
N ALA A 150 9.73 14.12 -5.75
CA ALA A 150 8.76 13.86 -4.69
C ALA A 150 8.28 15.18 -4.08
N ALA A 151 6.96 15.40 -4.08
CA ALA A 151 6.35 16.64 -3.59
C ALA A 151 5.94 16.56 -2.11
N THR A 152 5.80 15.34 -1.59
CA THR A 152 5.35 15.07 -0.23
C THR A 152 6.23 13.99 0.38
N ILE A 153 6.61 14.17 1.65
CA ILE A 153 7.18 13.12 2.51
C ILE A 153 6.20 12.82 3.65
N ILE A 154 5.86 11.55 3.80
CA ILE A 154 5.07 11.03 4.91
C ILE A 154 6.01 10.30 5.84
N ALA A 155 6.10 10.74 7.10
CA ALA A 155 7.09 10.23 8.05
C ALA A 155 6.46 9.63 9.31
N ASP A 156 7.04 8.53 9.80
CA ASP A 156 6.75 8.04 11.15
C ASP A 156 7.25 9.05 12.19
N LYS A 157 6.54 9.16 13.33
CA LYS A 157 6.89 10.09 14.42
C LYS A 157 8.35 9.97 14.87
N ARG A 158 8.93 8.75 14.87
CA ARG A 158 10.33 8.50 15.27
C ARG A 158 11.35 9.07 14.26
N HIS A 159 10.93 9.31 13.03
CA HIS A 159 11.77 9.84 11.94
C HIS A 159 11.36 11.27 11.54
N SER A 160 10.47 11.90 12.30
CA SER A 160 10.01 13.27 12.06
C SER A 160 11.14 14.29 12.05
N ASN A 161 12.18 14.12 12.87
CA ASN A 161 13.35 15.00 12.88
C ASN A 161 14.12 14.94 11.56
N THR A 162 14.34 13.74 11.02
CA THR A 162 14.96 13.56 9.70
C THR A 162 14.11 14.22 8.62
N ALA A 163 12.80 13.97 8.62
CA ALA A 163 11.89 14.54 7.62
C ALA A 163 11.83 16.08 7.68
N LYS A 164 11.85 16.67 8.88
CA LYS A 164 11.95 18.13 9.09
C LYS A 164 13.29 18.70 8.60
N ALA A 165 14.39 18.00 8.85
CA ALA A 165 15.70 18.40 8.36
C ALA A 165 15.72 18.44 6.82
N VAL A 166 15.15 17.41 6.17
CA VAL A 166 15.01 17.35 4.71
C VAL A 166 14.09 18.47 4.19
N GLN A 167 12.96 18.73 4.86
CA GLN A 167 12.09 19.87 4.52
C GLN A 167 12.82 21.22 4.64
N GLY A 168 13.76 21.36 5.58
CA GLY A 168 14.63 22.54 5.68
C GLY A 168 15.55 22.73 4.47
N LEU A 169 15.98 21.64 3.82
CA LEU A 169 16.77 21.66 2.59
C LEU A 169 15.90 21.82 1.33
N VAL A 170 14.66 21.29 1.36
CA VAL A 170 13.68 21.36 0.27
C VAL A 170 12.41 22.04 0.78
N PRO A 171 12.35 23.39 0.84
CA PRO A 171 11.22 24.11 1.46
C PRO A 171 9.85 23.88 0.80
N SER A 172 9.82 23.46 -0.46
CA SER A 172 8.59 23.11 -1.18
C SER A 172 8.04 21.73 -0.82
N LEU A 173 8.79 20.91 -0.10
CA LEU A 173 8.40 19.57 0.30
C LEU A 173 7.32 19.63 1.38
N GLN A 174 6.16 19.04 1.11
CA GLN A 174 5.11 18.89 2.10
C GLN A 174 5.46 17.76 3.07
N LEU A 175 5.48 18.05 4.37
CA LEU A 175 5.68 17.05 5.42
C LEU A 175 4.32 16.65 6.01
N LEU A 176 4.03 15.34 6.01
CA LEU A 176 2.87 14.74 6.67
C LEU A 176 3.33 13.64 7.63
N ASP A 177 2.50 13.34 8.63
CA ASP A 177 2.74 12.22 9.52
C ASP A 177 2.09 10.93 8.99
N ILE A 178 2.71 9.79 9.28
CA ILE A 178 2.03 8.49 9.21
C ILE A 178 0.84 8.54 10.19
N VAL A 179 -0.36 8.20 9.69
CA VAL A 179 -1.59 8.27 10.49
C VAL A 179 -1.54 7.27 11.64
N ASP A 180 -2.02 7.71 12.80
CA ASP A 180 -2.15 6.84 13.97
C ASP A 180 -3.20 5.75 13.71
N ARG A 181 -3.01 4.57 14.33
CA ARG A 181 -3.93 3.42 14.20
C ARG A 181 -5.39 3.77 14.45
N ALA A 182 -5.66 4.68 15.40
CA ALA A 182 -7.03 5.13 15.70
C ALA A 182 -7.78 5.74 14.49
N VAL A 183 -7.06 6.17 13.44
CA VAL A 183 -7.66 6.70 12.20
C VAL A 183 -8.28 5.59 11.34
N PHE A 184 -7.78 4.36 11.43
CA PHE A 184 -8.19 3.29 10.52
C PHE A 184 -8.61 1.99 11.23
N GLU A 185 -8.01 1.66 12.37
CA GLU A 185 -8.19 0.41 13.13
C GLU A 185 -9.36 0.53 14.12
N TYR A 186 -10.57 0.69 13.59
CA TYR A 186 -11.82 0.60 14.32
C TYR A 186 -12.73 -0.46 13.69
N SER A 187 -13.81 -0.86 14.38
CA SER A 187 -14.70 -1.93 13.95
C SER A 187 -15.19 -1.75 12.50
N ILE A 188 -15.30 -2.87 11.78
CA ILE A 188 -15.83 -2.93 10.41
C ILE A 188 -17.25 -3.47 10.50
N GLU A 189 -18.24 -2.59 10.35
CA GLU A 189 -19.67 -2.97 10.42
C GLU A 189 -20.15 -3.63 9.12
N ALA A 190 -19.67 -3.14 7.98
CA ALA A 190 -19.90 -3.70 6.66
C ALA A 190 -18.69 -3.41 5.75
N HIS A 191 -18.36 -4.34 4.86
CA HIS A 191 -17.36 -4.10 3.82
C HIS A 191 -18.02 -3.36 2.65
N GLY A 192 -17.94 -2.02 2.69
CA GLY A 192 -18.39 -1.16 1.61
C GLY A 192 -17.43 -1.16 0.41
N ASP A 193 -17.78 -0.39 -0.62
CA ASP A 193 -16.89 -0.17 -1.76
C ASP A 193 -15.65 0.66 -1.33
N THR A 194 -14.49 0.03 -1.37
CA THR A 194 -13.19 0.64 -1.03
C THR A 194 -12.45 1.18 -2.27
N GLN A 195 -13.09 1.12 -3.44
CA GLN A 195 -12.50 1.57 -4.70
C GLN A 195 -12.46 3.10 -4.79
N LEU A 196 -11.28 3.67 -5.01
CA LEU A 196 -11.08 5.11 -5.22
C LEU A 196 -10.65 5.48 -6.64
N ASP A 197 -10.49 4.47 -7.51
CA ASP A 197 -9.91 4.58 -8.85
C ASP A 197 -10.93 4.32 -9.97
N THR A 198 -12.24 4.41 -9.70
CA THR A 198 -13.31 4.12 -10.67
C THR A 198 -13.21 4.89 -11.99
N GLN A 199 -12.59 6.07 -11.93
CA GLN A 199 -12.36 7.01 -13.03
C GLN A 199 -11.06 6.77 -13.81
N LEU A 200 -10.23 5.81 -13.39
CA LEU A 200 -8.94 5.49 -14.00
C LEU A 200 -9.07 4.29 -14.95
N ASP A 201 -8.35 4.36 -16.07
CA ASP A 201 -8.26 3.27 -17.04
C ASP A 201 -7.15 2.30 -16.62
N ALA A 202 -7.53 1.08 -16.24
CA ALA A 202 -6.62 0.04 -15.79
C ALA A 202 -5.47 -0.27 -16.78
N GLU A 203 -5.70 -0.16 -18.10
CA GLU A 203 -4.67 -0.42 -19.11
C GLU A 203 -3.65 0.72 -19.20
N ILE A 204 -4.05 1.95 -18.88
CA ILE A 204 -3.10 3.07 -18.74
C ILE A 204 -2.37 2.95 -17.40
N GLU A 205 -3.10 2.66 -16.32
CA GLU A 205 -2.52 2.58 -14.98
C GLU A 205 -1.49 1.46 -14.82
N THR A 206 -1.59 0.37 -15.59
CA THR A 206 -0.60 -0.73 -15.55
C THR A 206 0.81 -0.28 -15.97
N GLN A 207 0.92 0.84 -16.69
CA GLN A 207 2.21 1.40 -17.15
C GLN A 207 2.83 2.37 -16.13
N ASN A 208 2.10 2.74 -15.08
CA ASN A 208 2.58 3.68 -14.07
C ASN A 208 3.49 2.99 -13.04
N ILE A 209 4.49 3.72 -12.55
CA ILE A 209 5.37 3.22 -11.49
C ILE A 209 4.59 3.18 -10.18
N ALA A 210 4.39 1.99 -9.60
CA ALA A 210 3.78 1.85 -8.27
C ALA A 210 4.77 2.26 -7.16
N PHE A 211 6.01 1.75 -7.23
CA PHE A 211 7.01 1.91 -6.18
C PHE A 211 8.37 2.30 -6.76
N ILE A 212 9.06 3.21 -6.08
CA ILE A 212 10.47 3.52 -6.31
C ILE A 212 11.27 3.02 -5.11
N ILE A 213 12.27 2.19 -5.37
CA ILE A 213 13.17 1.61 -4.37
C ILE A 213 14.59 2.03 -4.73
N HIS A 214 15.35 2.53 -3.75
CA HIS A 214 16.76 2.87 -3.93
C HIS A 214 17.65 1.71 -3.50
N SER A 215 18.77 1.51 -4.20
CA SER A 215 19.83 0.63 -3.75
C SER A 215 20.70 1.38 -2.73
N SER A 216 21.27 0.65 -1.77
CA SER A 216 22.27 1.22 -0.86
C SER A 216 23.47 1.70 -1.68
N GLY A 217 23.57 3.00 -1.93
CA GLY A 217 24.67 3.56 -2.70
C GLY A 217 26.01 3.16 -2.10
N LYS A 218 26.86 2.47 -2.87
CA LYS A 218 28.29 2.45 -2.55
C LYS A 218 28.83 3.83 -2.91
N PRO A 219 29.56 4.53 -2.03
CA PRO A 219 30.27 5.72 -2.44
C PRO A 219 31.26 5.30 -3.55
N SER A 220 31.22 5.98 -4.69
CA SER A 220 32.22 5.82 -5.74
C SER A 220 33.54 6.41 -5.23
N THR A 221 34.28 5.63 -4.45
CA THR A 221 35.66 5.95 -4.09
C THR A 221 36.58 5.32 -5.13
N GLU A 222 36.84 6.05 -6.21
CA GLU A 222 38.10 5.91 -6.93
C GLU A 222 38.49 7.30 -7.45
N PRO A 223 39.51 7.95 -6.87
CA PRO A 223 40.08 9.14 -7.48
C PRO A 223 40.87 8.70 -8.71
N TYR A 224 40.46 9.18 -9.89
CA TYR A 224 41.34 9.20 -11.05
C TYR A 224 42.53 10.11 -10.72
N PHE A 225 43.72 9.51 -10.59
CA PHE A 225 44.97 10.21 -10.74
C PHE A 225 45.48 9.92 -12.16
N ASP A 226 45.46 10.94 -13.02
CA ASP A 226 46.36 11.05 -14.17
C ASP A 226 47.50 12.01 -13.79
#